data_AF-A0A370ET02-F1
#
_entry.id   AF-A0A370ET02-F1
#
_cell.length_a   1.000
_cell.length_b   1.000
_cell.length_c   1.000
_cell.angle_alpha   90.00
_cell.angle_beta   90.00
_cell.angle_gamma   90.00
#
_symmetry.space_group_name_H-M   'P 1'
#
loop_
_entity.id
_entity.type
_entity.pdbx_description
1 polymer ?
#
loop_
_entity_poly.entity_id
_entity_poly.type
_entity_poly.pdbx_seq_one_letter_code
_entity_poly.pdbx_strand_id
1 'polypeptide(L)'
;MSINEDLELQEKLLKDEIASLPKQKWKILKFITIGIISPFILPFMPMRRSKINMASEENYWSAFMIFGVASAILTPIGCYLYIKDINYKIYSAEFDLEQIRKKMNEK
;
A
#
# COMPACT_ATOMS: atom_id res chain seq x y z
N MET A 1 2.47 13.33 -36.39
CA MET A 1 1.71 12.47 -35.49
C MET A 1 0.27 12.93 -35.54
N SER A 2 -0.65 12.04 -35.88
CA SER A 2 -2.08 12.37 -35.99
C SER A 2 -2.65 12.59 -34.59
N ILE A 3 -3.55 13.57 -34.42
CA ILE A 3 -4.23 13.84 -33.14
C ILE A 3 -4.92 12.57 -32.58
N ASN A 4 -5.34 11.65 -33.46
CA ASN A 4 -5.93 10.38 -33.07
C ASN A 4 -4.91 9.39 -32.50
N GLU A 5 -3.67 9.37 -33.01
CA GLU A 5 -2.61 8.48 -32.48
C GLU A 5 -2.19 8.89 -31.05
N ASP A 6 -2.17 10.20 -30.76
CA ASP A 6 -1.88 10.70 -29.41
C ASP A 6 -3.00 10.38 -28.41
N LEU A 7 -4.26 10.42 -28.84
CA LEU A 7 -5.42 10.08 -27.99
C LEU A 7 -5.46 8.58 -27.68
N GLU A 8 -5.19 7.71 -28.66
CA GLU A 8 -5.11 6.26 -28.46
C GLU A 8 -3.95 5.87 -27.53
N LEU A 9 -2.81 6.55 -27.63
CA LEU A 9 -1.67 6.32 -26.77
C LEU A 9 -1.96 6.74 -25.32
N GLN A 10 -2.63 7.89 -25.12
CA GLN A 10 -3.09 8.34 -23.80
C GLN A 10 -4.13 7.39 -23.20
N GLU A 11 -5.10 6.93 -23.99
CA GLU A 11 -6.10 5.96 -23.55
C GLU A 11 -5.45 4.66 -23.04
N LYS A 12 -4.44 4.18 -23.76
CA LYS A 12 -3.69 2.96 -23.41
C LYS A 12 -2.87 3.15 -22.13
N LEU A 13 -2.20 4.29 -21.98
CA LEU A 13 -1.41 4.62 -20.78
C LEU A 13 -2.30 4.73 -19.53
N LEU A 14 -3.46 5.39 -19.63
CA LEU A 14 -4.40 5.46 -18.50
C LEU A 14 -4.97 4.10 -18.13
N LYS A 15 -5.27 3.23 -19.11
CA LYS A 15 -5.72 1.85 -18.85
C LYS A 15 -4.65 1.03 -18.12
N ASP A 16 -3.39 1.15 -18.55
CA ASP A 16 -2.27 0.48 -17.89
C ASP A 16 -2.05 1.02 -16.46
N GLU A 17 -2.22 2.33 -16.25
CA GLU A 17 -2.17 2.95 -14.93
C GLU A 17 -3.27 2.40 -14.01
N ILE A 18 -4.52 2.36 -14.47
CA ILE A 18 -5.67 1.79 -13.75
C ILE A 18 -5.44 0.31 -13.42
N ALA A 19 -4.91 -0.48 -14.35
CA ALA A 19 -4.61 -1.90 -14.13
C ALA A 19 -3.47 -2.12 -13.12
N SER A 20 -2.59 -1.13 -12.95
CA SER A 20 -1.47 -1.18 -12.02
C SER A 20 -1.83 -0.76 -10.58
N LEU A 21 -2.79 0.15 -10.43
CA LEU A 21 -3.26 0.68 -9.13
C LEU A 21 -3.77 -0.38 -8.14
N PRO A 22 -4.53 -1.43 -8.52
CA PRO A 22 -4.91 -2.48 -7.59
C PRO A 22 -3.70 -3.32 -7.14
N LYS A 23 -2.65 -3.46 -7.95
CA LYS A 23 -1.39 -4.13 -7.53
C LYS A 23 -0.66 -3.33 -6.45
N GLN A 24 -0.87 -2.02 -6.37
CA GLN A 24 -0.33 -1.20 -5.30
C GLN A 24 -1.03 -1.47 -3.95
N LYS A 25 -2.32 -1.86 -3.96
CA LYS A 25 -3.02 -2.32 -2.74
C LYS A 25 -2.32 -3.54 -2.11
N TRP A 26 -1.76 -4.44 -2.93
CA TRP A 26 -0.99 -5.60 -2.46
C TRP A 26 0.37 -5.24 -1.86
N LYS A 27 0.96 -4.07 -2.19
CA LYS A 27 2.18 -3.59 -1.53
C LYS A 27 1.93 -3.29 -0.04
N ILE A 28 0.74 -2.80 0.32
CA ILE A 28 0.35 -2.61 1.72
C ILE A 28 0.44 -3.92 2.48
N LEU A 29 -0.05 -5.02 1.87
CA LEU A 29 -0.03 -6.34 2.51
C LEU A 29 1.39 -6.75 2.91
N LYS A 30 2.39 -6.43 2.07
CA LYS A 30 3.82 -6.63 2.37
C LYS A 30 4.32 -5.74 3.51
N PHE A 31 3.90 -4.47 3.57
CA PHE A 31 4.26 -3.57 4.66
C PHE A 31 3.64 -4.00 5.99
N ILE A 32 2.38 -4.45 5.98
CA ILE A 32 1.70 -5.03 7.14
C ILE A 32 2.46 -6.28 7.61
N THR A 33 2.76 -7.21 6.70
CA THR A 33 3.49 -8.44 7.07
C THR A 33 4.86 -8.13 7.65
N ILE A 34 5.67 -7.28 7.03
CA ILE A 34 7.03 -7.00 7.52
C ILE A 34 7.01 -6.12 8.78
N GLY A 35 6.20 -5.06 8.81
CA GLY A 35 6.17 -4.09 9.88
C GLY A 35 5.46 -4.58 11.14
N ILE A 36 4.43 -5.42 10.99
CA ILE A 36 3.65 -5.92 12.12
C ILE A 36 4.11 -7.30 12.55
N ILE A 37 4.52 -8.20 11.64
CA ILE A 37 4.91 -9.57 12.05
C ILE A 37 6.36 -9.63 12.50
N SER A 38 7.28 -8.85 11.91
CA SER A 38 8.70 -8.94 12.30
C SER A 38 8.96 -8.66 13.79
N PRO A 39 8.28 -7.70 14.46
CA PRO A 39 8.42 -7.49 15.91
C PRO A 39 7.99 -8.68 16.77
N PHE A 40 7.22 -9.63 16.23
CA PHE A 40 6.77 -10.84 16.94
C PHE A 40 7.74 -12.01 16.74
N ILE A 41 8.61 -11.98 15.72
CA ILE A 41 9.53 -13.08 15.39
C ILE A 41 10.98 -12.74 15.80
N LEU A 42 11.42 -11.50 15.54
CA LEU A 42 12.75 -10.99 15.92
C LEU A 42 13.16 -11.21 17.38
N PRO A 43 12.28 -11.06 18.39
CA PRO A 43 12.67 -11.14 19.80
C PRO A 43 13.03 -12.55 20.26
N PHE A 44 12.57 -13.55 19.52
CA PHE A 44 12.82 -14.97 19.77
C PHE A 44 14.02 -15.49 18.99
N MET A 45 14.64 -14.69 18.12
CA MET A 45 15.88 -15.07 17.46
C MET A 45 17.08 -14.90 18.40
N PRO A 46 17.94 -15.92 18.53
CA PRO A 46 19.12 -15.82 19.38
C PRO A 46 20.09 -14.79 18.80
N MET A 47 20.43 -13.75 19.57
CA MET A 47 21.48 -12.83 19.18
C MET A 47 22.82 -13.54 19.22
N ARG A 48 23.59 -13.48 18.13
CA ARG A 48 24.90 -14.15 17.98
C ARG A 48 25.95 -13.80 19.05
N ARG A 49 25.71 -12.82 19.92
CA ARG A 49 26.67 -12.32 20.93
C ARG A 49 26.18 -12.30 22.38
N SER A 50 24.94 -12.66 22.69
CA SER A 50 24.46 -12.71 24.09
C SER A 50 23.68 -14.00 24.37
N LYS A 51 23.82 -14.55 25.58
CA LYS A 51 23.02 -15.68 26.09
C LYS A 51 21.61 -15.24 26.56
N ILE A 52 21.25 -13.97 26.37
CA ILE A 52 20.04 -13.34 26.88
C ILE A 52 19.17 -12.96 25.68
N ASN A 53 17.99 -13.57 25.59
CA ASN A 53 17.00 -13.24 24.56
C ASN A 53 16.34 -11.90 24.92
N MET A 54 16.05 -11.03 23.95
CA MET A 54 15.36 -9.74 24.18
C MET A 54 14.05 -9.90 24.95
N ALA A 55 13.35 -11.02 24.76
CA ALA A 55 12.12 -11.36 25.49
C ALA A 55 12.28 -11.56 27.01
N SER A 56 13.52 -11.69 27.52
CA SER A 56 13.82 -11.87 28.94
C SER A 56 14.13 -10.57 29.68
N GLU A 57 14.15 -9.43 28.98
CA GLU A 57 14.25 -8.13 29.65
C GLU A 57 12.90 -7.72 30.25
N GLU A 58 12.89 -7.29 31.52
CA GLU A 58 11.65 -6.95 32.28
C GLU A 58 10.77 -5.91 31.56
N ASN A 59 11.36 -5.00 30.81
CA ASN A 59 10.65 -3.93 30.12
C ASN A 59 10.20 -4.30 28.69
N TYR A 60 10.66 -5.43 28.16
CA TYR A 60 10.39 -5.85 26.78
C TYR A 60 8.89 -6.09 26.55
N TRP A 61 8.25 -6.83 27.45
CA TRP A 61 6.83 -7.15 27.35
C TRP A 61 5.93 -5.91 27.46
N SER A 62 6.28 -4.97 28.34
CA SER A 62 5.57 -3.70 28.47
C SER A 62 5.65 -2.86 27.19
N ALA A 63 6.85 -2.71 26.62
CA ALA A 63 7.05 -1.99 25.36
C ALA A 63 6.36 -2.69 24.18
N PHE A 64 6.41 -4.02 24.13
CA PHE A 64 5.75 -4.84 23.12
C PHE A 64 4.23 -4.71 23.16
N MET A 65 3.62 -4.71 24.35
CA MET A 65 2.18 -4.52 24.52
C MET A 65 1.74 -3.13 24.04
N ILE A 66 2.49 -2.08 24.38
CA ILE A 66 2.20 -0.71 23.90
C ILE A 66 2.31 -0.64 22.37
N PHE A 67 3.35 -1.24 21.79
CA PHE A 67 3.52 -1.31 20.34
C PHE A 67 2.40 -2.11 19.67
N GLY A 68 1.97 -3.22 20.25
CA GLY A 68 0.86 -4.04 19.75
C GLY A 68 -0.45 -3.27 19.74
N VAL A 69 -0.79 -2.58 20.83
CA VAL A 69 -1.99 -1.74 20.93
C VAL A 69 -1.94 -0.57 19.94
N ALA A 70 -0.80 0.13 19.86
CA ALA A 70 -0.60 1.21 18.90
C ALA A 70 -0.75 0.72 17.46
N SER A 71 -0.15 -0.43 17.13
CA SER A 71 -0.22 -1.04 15.80
C SER A 71 -1.65 -1.49 15.46
N ALA A 72 -2.39 -2.04 16.43
CA ALA A 72 -3.78 -2.46 16.23
C ALA A 72 -4.71 -1.29 15.87
N ILE A 73 -4.41 -0.08 16.35
CA ILE A 73 -5.18 1.15 16.04
C ILE A 73 -4.66 1.82 14.77
N LEU A 74 -3.33 2.02 14.66
CA LEU A 74 -2.72 2.77 13.56
C LEU A 74 -2.80 2.02 12.23
N THR A 75 -2.66 0.69 12.25
CA THR A 75 -2.69 -0.13 11.03
C THR A 75 -4.02 -0.02 10.28
N PRO A 76 -5.20 -0.26 10.89
CA PRO A 76 -6.46 -0.15 10.16
C PRO A 76 -6.71 1.27 9.65
N ILE A 77 -6.34 2.31 10.41
CA ILE A 77 -6.45 3.71 9.96
C ILE A 77 -5.56 3.96 8.75
N GLY A 78 -4.30 3.56 8.81
CA GLY A 78 -3.36 3.69 7.69
C GLY A 78 -3.81 2.92 6.45
N CYS A 79 -4.34 1.71 6.63
CA CYS A 79 -4.90 0.90 5.54
C CYS A 79 -6.11 1.57 4.91
N TYR A 80 -7.02 2.09 5.73
CA TYR A 80 -8.22 2.79 5.25
C TYR A 80 -7.87 4.03 4.42
N LEU A 81 -6.98 4.90 4.94
CA LEU A 81 -6.55 6.10 4.23
C LEU A 81 -5.84 5.77 2.92
N TYR A 82 -4.97 4.76 2.91
CA TYR A 82 -4.26 4.36 1.71
C TYR A 82 -5.18 3.73 0.65
N ILE A 83 -6.12 2.87 1.06
CA ILE A 83 -7.10 2.30 0.14
C ILE A 83 -8.00 3.40 -0.44
N LYS A 84 -8.40 4.37 0.40
CA LYS A 84 -9.18 5.54 -0.03
C LYS A 84 -8.43 6.37 -1.06
N ASP A 85 -7.14 6.64 -0.85
CA ASP A 85 -6.30 7.38 -1.81
C ASP A 85 -6.18 6.65 -3.16
N ILE A 86 -5.97 5.33 -3.14
CA ILE A 86 -5.94 4.53 -4.38
C ILE A 86 -7.28 4.55 -5.10
N ASN A 87 -8.39 4.40 -4.37
CA ASN A 87 -9.72 4.43 -4.98
C ASN A 87 -10.01 5.79 -5.62
N TYR A 88 -9.59 6.89 -4.99
CA TYR A 88 -9.73 8.22 -5.54
C TYR A 88 -8.93 8.38 -6.85
N LYS A 89 -7.68 7.88 -6.88
CA LYS A 89 -6.85 7.90 -8.09
C LYS A 89 -7.45 7.08 -9.23
N ILE A 90 -8.00 5.90 -8.93
CA ILE A 90 -8.71 5.08 -9.92
C ILE A 90 -9.90 5.85 -10.49
N TYR A 91 -10.72 6.45 -9.62
CA TYR A 91 -11.91 7.18 -10.05
C TYR A 91 -11.58 8.40 -10.91
N SER A 92 -10.54 9.17 -10.54
CA SER A 92 -10.07 10.30 -11.34
C SER A 92 -9.58 9.85 -12.72
N ALA A 93 -8.79 8.77 -12.78
CA ALA A 93 -8.29 8.23 -14.03
C ALA A 93 -9.41 7.67 -14.93
N GLU A 94 -10.44 7.03 -14.35
CA GLU A 94 -11.62 6.58 -15.10
C GLU A 94 -12.41 7.76 -15.68
N PHE A 95 -12.55 8.84 -14.92
CA PHE A 95 -13.22 10.06 -15.39
C PHE A 95 -12.46 10.73 -16.54
N ASP A 96 -11.13 10.81 -16.45
CA ASP A 96 -10.29 11.37 -17.52
C ASP A 96 -10.37 10.51 -18.80
N LEU A 97 -10.42 9.19 -18.66
CA LEU A 97 -10.66 8.25 -19.76
C LEU A 97 -12.01 8.48 -20.45
N GLU A 98 -13.09 8.66 -19.68
CA GLU A 98 -14.41 8.94 -20.25
C GLU A 98 -14.45 10.26 -21.01
N GLN A 99 -13.76 11.30 -20.52
CA GLN A 99 -13.65 12.56 -21.25
C GLN A 99 -12.91 12.41 -22.58
N ILE A 100 -11.78 11.69 -22.59
CA ILE A 100 -11.01 11.42 -23.81
C ILE A 100 -11.87 10.64 -24.82
N ARG A 101 -12.58 9.60 -24.35
CA ARG A 101 -13.47 8.79 -25.18
C ARG A 101 -14.63 9.59 -25.77
N LYS A 102 -15.22 10.51 -25.01
CA LYS A 102 -16.24 11.44 -25.54
C LYS A 102 -15.68 12.36 -26.62
N LYS A 103 -14.50 12.95 -26.40
CA LYS A 103 -13.83 13.80 -27.40
C LYS A 103 -13.49 13.05 -28.70
N MET A 104 -13.21 11.75 -28.62
CA MET A 104 -13.02 10.89 -29.79
C MET A 104 -14.33 10.57 -30.53
N ASN A 105 -15.45 10.40 -29.80
CA ASN A 105 -16.76 10.09 -30.41
C ASN A 105 -17.50 11.33 -30.96
N GLU A 106 -17.20 12.53 -30.49
CA GLU A 106 -17.77 13.80 -31.00
C GLU A 106 -17.03 14.34 -32.24
N LYS A 107 -15.93 13.70 -32.65
CA LYS A 107 -15.11 14.04 -33.81
C LYS A 107 -15.27 13.03 -34.93
#